data_AF-A0AAD2CSD4-F1
#
_entry.id   AF-A0AAD2CSD4-F1
#
_cell.length_a   1.000
_cell.length_b   1.000
_cell.length_c   1.000
_cell.angle_alpha   90.00
_cell.angle_beta   90.00
_cell.angle_gamma   90.00
#
_symmetry.space_group_name_H-M   'P 1'
#
loop_
_entity.id
_entity.type
_entity.pdbx_description
1 polymer ?
#
loop_
_entity_poly.entity_id
_entity_poly.type
_entity_poly.pdbx_seq_one_letter_code
_entity_poly.pdbx_strand_id
1 'polypeptide(L)'
;MGWTESPPWFCAFTENVANLTNVDLQHNKRVPLHPLGRAAAVTDFEVRDTQVVRPIPKSHQPLKKMEVFVDDFVGMGQDHPSNPLTNQQAVLSHNIDKVFQPNRPMDNQWRKEPQSQSKMAN
;
A
#
# COMPACT_ATOMS: atom_id res chain seq x y z
N MET A 1 -6.42 -21.85 -0.23
CA MET A 1 -7.15 -21.49 1.00
C MET A 1 -8.17 -20.44 0.59
N GLY A 2 -9.44 -20.83 0.48
CA GLY A 2 -10.51 -19.97 -0.05
C GLY A 2 -11.41 -19.46 1.07
N TRP A 3 -11.40 -18.15 1.31
CA TRP A 3 -12.50 -17.17 1.49
C TRP A 3 -13.83 -17.51 2.18
N THR A 4 -14.07 -18.73 2.66
CA THR A 4 -15.27 -19.02 3.47
C THR A 4 -15.05 -18.69 4.95
N GLU A 5 -13.81 -18.42 5.39
CA GLU A 5 -13.47 -18.30 6.81
C GLU A 5 -12.62 -17.07 7.18
N SER A 6 -12.50 -16.05 6.33
CA SER A 6 -11.89 -14.78 6.76
C SER A 6 -12.75 -14.18 7.88
N PRO A 7 -12.23 -13.90 9.08
CA PRO A 7 -13.04 -13.34 10.16
C PRO A 7 -13.67 -12.03 9.66
N PRO A 8 -14.98 -11.79 9.87
CA PRO A 8 -15.66 -10.58 9.37
C PRO A 8 -14.93 -9.27 9.73
N TRP A 9 -14.29 -9.25 10.89
CA TRP A 9 -13.47 -8.15 11.37
C TRP A 9 -12.26 -7.86 10.50
N PHE A 10 -11.58 -8.89 9.99
CA PHE A 10 -10.42 -8.72 9.12
C PHE A 10 -10.80 -8.04 7.80
N CYS A 11 -11.92 -8.44 7.19
CA CYS A 11 -12.44 -7.79 5.99
C CYS A 11 -12.79 -6.32 6.27
N ALA A 12 -13.49 -6.05 7.37
CA ALA A 12 -13.85 -4.67 7.75
C ALA A 12 -12.61 -3.79 8.00
N PHE A 13 -11.56 -4.33 8.65
CA PHE A 13 -10.33 -3.58 8.90
C PHE A 13 -9.55 -3.29 7.62
N THR A 14 -9.41 -4.27 6.73
CA THR A 14 -8.69 -4.08 5.47
C THR A 14 -9.44 -3.13 4.52
N GLU A 15 -10.77 -3.21 4.47
CA GLU A 15 -11.62 -2.26 3.75
C GLU A 15 -11.48 -0.83 4.32
N ASN A 16 -11.42 -0.70 5.65
CA ASN A 16 -11.17 0.60 6.29
C ASN A 16 -9.79 1.18 5.91
N VAL A 17 -8.74 0.36 5.86
CA VAL A 17 -7.41 0.79 5.38
C VAL A 17 -7.48 1.28 3.94
N ALA A 18 -8.18 0.57 3.05
CA ALA A 18 -8.33 1.00 1.66
C ALA A 18 -9.08 2.33 1.54
N ASN A 19 -10.16 2.51 2.31
CA ASN A 19 -10.92 3.76 2.37
C ASN A 19 -10.06 4.93 2.83
N LEU A 20 -9.31 4.78 3.94
CA LEU A 20 -8.38 5.80 4.43
C LEU A 20 -7.29 6.14 3.40
N THR A 21 -6.79 5.13 2.71
CA THR A 21 -5.77 5.29 1.67
C THR A 21 -6.31 6.06 0.48
N ASN A 22 -7.51 5.74 0.01
CA ASN A 22 -8.16 6.48 -1.08
C ASN A 22 -8.38 7.96 -0.71
N VAL A 23 -8.85 8.24 0.51
CA VAL A 23 -9.02 9.62 1.00
C VAL A 23 -7.68 10.36 1.04
N ASP A 24 -6.64 9.77 1.63
CA ASP A 24 -5.32 10.40 1.75
C ASP A 24 -4.68 10.63 0.35
N LEU A 25 -4.89 9.72 -0.60
CA LEU A 25 -4.40 9.84 -1.98
C LEU A 25 -5.14 10.92 -2.78
N GLN A 26 -6.45 11.06 -2.59
CA GLN A 26 -7.27 12.12 -3.20
C GLN A 26 -6.84 13.51 -2.73
N HIS A 27 -6.50 13.66 -1.45
CA HIS A 27 -5.97 14.90 -0.89
C HIS A 27 -4.47 15.12 -1.18
N ASN A 28 -3.86 14.22 -1.96
CA ASN A 28 -2.45 14.25 -2.30
C ASN A 28 -1.51 14.35 -1.08
N LYS A 29 -1.87 13.65 0.00
CA LYS A 29 -1.10 13.67 1.24
C LYS A 29 0.31 13.16 1.01
N ARG A 30 1.27 13.89 1.57
CA ARG A 30 2.68 13.51 1.58
C ARG A 30 3.03 12.89 2.92
N VAL A 31 3.62 11.70 2.88
CA VAL A 31 4.06 11.00 4.07
C VAL A 31 5.55 10.71 3.96
N PRO A 32 6.28 10.67 5.09
CA PRO A 32 7.67 10.24 5.08
C PRO A 32 7.75 8.79 4.63
N LEU A 33 8.92 8.40 4.09
CA LEU A 33 9.19 7.03 3.70
C LEU A 33 8.91 6.08 4.87
N HIS A 34 8.09 5.07 4.63
CA HIS A 34 7.76 4.06 5.63
C HIS A 34 9.03 3.24 5.98
N PRO A 35 9.28 2.87 7.25
CA PRO A 35 10.46 2.08 7.63
C PRO A 35 10.62 0.79 6.83
N LEU A 36 9.49 0.16 6.50
CA LEU A 36 9.46 -1.07 5.70
C LEU A 36 9.35 -0.81 4.18
N GLY A 37 9.13 0.44 3.77
CA GLY A 37 9.06 0.83 2.35
C GLY A 37 10.39 0.66 1.61
N ARG A 38 11.53 0.74 2.31
CA ARG A 38 12.85 0.47 1.72
C ARG A 38 13.03 -1.00 1.33
N ALA A 39 12.43 -1.93 2.08
CA ALA A 39 12.46 -3.34 1.73
C ALA A 39 11.57 -3.59 0.50
N ALA A 40 10.35 -3.03 0.51
CA ALA A 40 9.36 -3.27 -0.55
C ALA A 40 9.81 -2.77 -1.94
N ALA A 41 10.57 -1.65 -2.01
CA ALA A 41 11.09 -1.11 -3.28
C ALA A 41 12.18 -1.97 -3.95
N VAL A 42 12.71 -3.01 -3.28
CA VAL A 42 13.74 -3.90 -3.85
C VAL A 42 13.14 -4.89 -4.87
N THR A 43 11.83 -5.08 -4.80
CA THR A 43 11.11 -6.18 -5.47
C THR A 43 10.33 -5.74 -6.70
N ASP A 44 10.43 -4.45 -7.06
CA ASP A 44 9.84 -3.96 -8.30
C ASP A 44 10.51 -4.74 -9.45
N PHE A 45 9.78 -5.73 -9.99
CA PHE A 45 10.17 -6.40 -11.23
C PHE A 45 10.60 -5.30 -12.19
N GLU A 46 11.79 -5.40 -12.78
CA GLU A 46 12.12 -4.54 -13.91
C GLU A 46 11.07 -4.83 -14.99
N VAL A 47 9.99 -4.04 -14.98
CA VAL A 47 9.03 -4.02 -16.07
C VAL A 47 9.83 -3.41 -17.21
N ARG A 48 10.49 -4.28 -17.97
CA ARG A 48 11.05 -3.94 -19.27
C ARG A 48 9.84 -3.71 -20.17
N ASP A 49 9.26 -2.53 -20.03
CA ASP A 49 8.19 -2.09 -20.90
C ASP A 49 8.83 -1.84 -22.26
N THR A 50 8.87 -2.91 -23.06
CA THR A 50 9.29 -2.85 -24.47
C THR A 50 8.25 -2.13 -25.32
N GLN A 51 7.13 -1.72 -24.72
CA GLN A 51 6.10 -0.95 -25.40
C GLN A 51 6.52 0.52 -25.47
N VAL A 52 6.32 1.10 -26.66
CA VAL A 52 6.45 2.53 -26.87
C VAL A 52 5.46 3.23 -25.94
N VAL A 53 5.98 3.96 -24.95
CA VAL A 53 5.18 4.79 -24.03
C VAL A 53 4.30 5.70 -24.88
N ARG A 54 3.01 5.38 -24.97
CA ARG A 54 2.07 6.26 -25.64
C ARG A 54 1.95 7.53 -24.78
N PRO A 55 1.84 8.72 -25.39
CA PRO A 55 1.61 9.94 -24.63
C PRO A 55 0.38 9.74 -23.75
N ILE A 56 0.59 9.66 -22.44
CA ILE A 56 -0.50 9.57 -21.48
C ILE A 56 -1.22 10.92 -21.58
N PRO A 57 -2.52 10.97 -21.90
CA PRO A 57 -3.25 12.22 -21.84
C PRO A 57 -3.03 12.81 -20.45
N LYS A 58 -2.64 14.09 -20.40
CA LYS A 58 -2.48 14.82 -19.14
C LYS A 58 -3.85 14.94 -18.48
N SER A 59 -4.30 13.88 -17.83
CA SER A 59 -5.45 13.94 -16.95
C SER A 59 -5.06 14.91 -15.84
N HIS A 60 -5.90 15.93 -15.64
CA HIS A 60 -5.74 16.86 -14.51
C HIS A 60 -5.92 16.14 -13.15
N GLN A 61 -6.43 14.91 -13.17
CA GLN A 61 -6.60 14.05 -12.01
C GLN A 61 -5.88 12.72 -12.25
N PRO A 62 -4.66 12.55 -11.71
CA PRO A 62 -3.96 11.28 -11.81
C PRO A 62 -4.78 10.16 -11.15
N LEU A 63 -4.84 8.99 -11.80
CA LEU A 63 -5.55 7.82 -11.26
C LEU A 63 -4.84 7.37 -9.98
N LYS A 64 -5.61 7.29 -8.88
CA LYS A 64 -5.15 6.82 -7.58
C LYS A 64 -6.30 6.08 -6.91
N LYS A 65 -6.28 4.76 -6.98
CA LYS A 65 -7.30 3.92 -6.37
C LYS A 65 -6.66 2.71 -5.72
N MET A 66 -7.07 2.45 -4.50
CA MET A 66 -6.67 1.31 -3.70
C MET A 66 -7.89 0.46 -3.39
N GLU A 67 -7.79 -0.83 -3.63
CA GLU A 67 -8.81 -1.82 -3.25
C GLU A 67 -8.16 -2.99 -2.51
N VAL A 68 -9.00 -3.77 -1.83
CA VAL A 68 -8.60 -5.03 -1.21
C VAL A 68 -9.16 -6.13 -2.09
N PHE A 69 -8.26 -6.99 -2.57
CA PHE A 69 -8.64 -8.21 -3.25
C PHE A 69 -7.91 -9.36 -2.59
N VAL A 70 -8.67 -10.24 -1.94
CA VAL A 70 -8.15 -11.47 -1.35
C VAL A 70 -6.96 -11.25 -0.40
N ASP A 71 -7.19 -10.80 0.84
CA ASP A 71 -6.17 -10.56 1.90
C ASP A 71 -5.00 -9.62 1.50
N ASP A 72 -4.97 -9.21 0.24
CA ASP A 72 -3.92 -8.45 -0.40
C ASP A 72 -4.49 -7.13 -0.92
N PHE A 73 -3.61 -6.15 -0.91
CA PHE A 73 -3.89 -4.78 -1.28
C PHE A 73 -3.53 -4.59 -2.74
N VAL A 74 -4.50 -4.19 -3.57
CA VAL A 74 -4.29 -3.94 -5.01
C VAL A 74 -4.47 -2.45 -5.29
N GLY A 75 -3.41 -1.82 -5.81
CA GLY A 75 -3.38 -0.40 -6.13
C GLY A 75 -3.28 -0.13 -7.62
N MET A 76 -4.10 0.77 -8.14
CA MET A 76 -3.89 1.43 -9.42
C MET A 76 -3.43 2.85 -9.18
N GLY A 77 -2.18 3.12 -9.54
CA GLY A 77 -1.53 4.41 -9.36
C GLY A 77 -0.79 4.83 -10.63
N GLN A 78 -0.82 6.13 -10.93
CA GLN A 78 0.07 6.71 -11.93
C GLN A 78 1.32 7.29 -11.25
N ASP A 79 2.49 7.03 -11.84
CA ASP A 79 3.73 7.67 -11.38
C ASP A 79 3.78 9.11 -11.90
N HIS A 80 3.56 10.07 -11.00
CA HIS A 80 3.52 11.49 -11.32
C HIS A 80 4.43 12.26 -10.36
N PRO A 81 5.14 13.32 -10.78
CA PRO A 81 6.02 14.09 -9.88
C PRO A 81 5.30 14.61 -8.62
N SER A 82 4.06 15.07 -8.79
CA SER A 82 3.20 15.49 -7.68
C SER A 82 2.62 14.34 -6.85
N ASN A 83 2.75 13.08 -7.27
CA ASN A 83 2.44 11.90 -6.47
C ASN A 83 3.15 10.61 -6.94
N PRO A 84 4.45 10.40 -6.64
CA PRO A 84 5.16 9.23 -7.12
C PRO A 84 4.62 7.95 -6.48
N LEU A 85 4.81 6.82 -7.16
CA LEU A 85 4.36 5.50 -6.66
C LEU A 85 4.91 5.17 -5.27
N THR A 86 6.15 5.58 -4.98
CA THR A 86 6.78 5.43 -3.65
C THR A 86 6.00 6.13 -2.53
N ASN A 87 5.45 7.32 -2.79
CA ASN A 87 4.58 8.01 -1.83
C ASN A 87 3.25 7.27 -1.70
N GLN A 88 2.69 6.75 -2.80
CA GLN A 88 1.42 6.02 -2.77
C GLN A 88 1.52 4.75 -1.91
N GLN A 89 2.61 4.00 -2.07
CA GLN A 89 2.94 2.85 -1.24
C GLN A 89 3.15 3.25 0.22
N ALA A 90 3.89 4.33 0.49
CA ALA A 90 4.10 4.79 1.85
C ALA A 90 2.79 5.21 2.53
N VAL A 91 1.86 5.86 1.83
CA VAL A 91 0.53 6.22 2.37
C VAL A 91 -0.24 4.98 2.78
N LEU A 92 -0.25 3.94 1.93
CA LEU A 92 -0.87 2.66 2.27
C LEU A 92 -0.24 2.06 3.53
N SER A 93 1.09 1.96 3.59
CA SER A 93 1.78 1.37 4.74
C SER A 93 1.49 2.12 6.04
N HIS A 94 1.50 3.45 6.02
CA HIS A 94 1.13 4.27 7.19
C HIS A 94 -0.34 4.09 7.59
N ASN A 95 -1.26 3.87 6.64
CA ASN A 95 -2.66 3.62 6.95
C ASN A 95 -2.91 2.22 7.52
N ILE A 96 -2.13 1.22 7.08
CA ILE A 96 -2.11 -0.09 7.72
C ILE A 96 -1.71 0.06 9.19
N ASP A 97 -0.66 0.83 9.49
CA ASP A 97 -0.19 1.06 10.86
C ASP A 97 -1.20 1.82 11.74
N LYS A 98 -2.06 2.66 11.15
CA LYS A 98 -3.14 3.33 11.90
C LYS A 98 -4.23 2.36 12.36
N VAL A 99 -4.51 1.33 11.56
CA VAL A 99 -5.56 0.34 11.86
C VAL A 99 -5.00 -0.81 12.67
N PHE A 100 -3.82 -1.31 12.28
CA PHE A 100 -3.07 -2.33 12.97
C PHE A 100 -1.87 -1.69 13.65
N GLN A 101 -1.97 -1.50 14.96
CA GLN A 101 -0.91 -0.83 15.73
C GLN A 101 0.47 -1.49 15.51
N PRO A 102 1.53 -0.71 15.24
CA PRO A 102 2.90 -1.21 15.15
C PRO A 102 3.39 -1.79 16.48
N ASN A 103 4.44 -2.61 16.42
CA ASN A 103 5.09 -3.07 17.64
C ASN A 103 5.77 -1.91 18.37
N ARG A 104 5.57 -1.86 19.68
CA ARG A 104 6.22 -0.93 20.60
C ARG A 104 7.35 -1.64 21.35
N PRO A 105 8.37 -0.92 21.84
CA PRO A 105 9.45 -1.51 22.63
C PRO A 105 8.98 -2.27 23.89
N MET A 106 7.80 -1.92 24.42
CA MET A 106 7.21 -2.55 25.61
C MET A 106 6.29 -3.73 25.26
N ASP A 107 6.05 -4.01 23.98
CA ASP A 107 5.21 -5.13 23.59
C ASP A 107 5.89 -6.47 23.82
N ASN A 108 5.09 -7.51 23.98
CA ASN A 108 5.58 -8.87 24.14
C ASN A 108 6.44 -9.29 22.93
N GLN A 109 7.59 -9.94 23.18
CA GLN A 109 8.50 -10.46 22.15
C GLN A 109 7.84 -11.40 21.13
N TRP A 110 6.70 -12.01 21.47
CA TRP A 110 5.94 -12.89 20.57
C TRP A 110 4.97 -12.15 19.63
N ARG A 111 4.78 -10.83 19.83
CA ARG A 111 3.92 -10.00 18.98
C ARG A 111 4.61 -9.80 17.62
N LYS A 112 3.95 -10.24 16.55
CA LYS A 112 4.43 -10.04 15.18
C LYS A 112 4.07 -8.65 14.67
N GLU A 113 4.95 -8.08 13.84
CA GLU A 113 4.63 -6.87 13.09
C GLU A 113 3.39 -7.12 12.21
N PRO A 114 2.48 -6.14 12.08
CA PRO A 114 1.31 -6.27 11.20
C PRO A 114 1.69 -6.55 9.75
N GLN A 115 2.78 -5.93 9.27
CA GLN A 115 3.32 -6.14 7.94
C GLN A 115 4.43 -7.18 7.99
N SER A 116 4.23 -8.29 7.27
CA SER A 116 5.24 -9.35 7.19
C SER A 116 6.45 -8.85 6.41
N GLN A 117 7.61 -8.75 7.07
CA GLN A 117 8.87 -8.34 6.43
C GLN A 117 9.27 -9.28 5.28
N SER A 118 8.94 -10.56 5.38
CA SER A 118 9.15 -11.55 4.31
C SER A 118 8.35 -11.27 3.05
N LYS A 119 7.17 -10.62 3.15
CA LYS A 119 6.37 -10.22 1.99
C LYS A 119 6.94 -9.00 1.27
N MET A 120 7.87 -8.27 1.89
CA MET A 120 8.48 -7.06 1.33
C MET A 120 9.88 -7.28 0.76
N ALA A 121 10.46 -8.47 0.90
CA ALA A 121 11.86 -8.74 0.53
C ALA A 121 12.01 -9.78 -0.60
N ASN A 122 10.91 -10.14 -1.28
CA ASN A 122 10.90 -11.17 -2.33
C ASN A 122 11.15 -10.63 -3.73
#